data_AF-A0A212T985-F1
#
_entry.id   AF-A0A212T985-F1
#
_cell.length_a   1.000
_cell.length_b   1.000
_cell.length_c   1.000
_cell.angle_alpha   90.00
_cell.angle_beta   90.00
_cell.angle_gamma   90.00
#
_symmetry.space_group_name_H-M   'P 1'
#
loop_
_entity.id
_entity.type
_entity.pdbx_description
1 polymer ?
#
loop_
_entity_poly.entity_id
_entity_poly.type
_entity_poly.pdbx_seq_one_letter_code
_entity_poly.pdbx_strand_id
1 'polypeptide(L)'
;MKTQRSILTGTLAAACSLALTAGVPAAAASGFLKPVEEAPSVRASGGCPGVWIDGGSVGGNRLPDPTYRDEGIYTTYAGPASNKNMASQVCRCARTHHRQLEDLQDRHRPLPLRLTPSHHPAPRARPQRMRRGASPCPRRAPRVSGMSEPTPHQLPEKAAQTTPENPWPLRTLSRKIDEYVERMSPLWVEGQLIEITRRPGARWVWMTLRDADADVSMRVMAPSGVVDKVQPELQQGARVVMQAKPRFYVKNGSLSLFCRHIRLVGVGELLARVERLRQQLQAEGVFDPGRKRALPFLPRRIGLVCGRASAAEKDVVENARRRWPGAQFVIHNTPVQGPQAVTGVIAALEELQRTPEVDVIVVARGGGSFEDLLPFSNEAMIRAVSACPVPVVSAIGHDVDRPLLDLVADVRASTPTDASKLVVPDEAEERRGIALGRERLRGALGHRLRTERQGLEATRARPVLADPTVMVTRPRQQLDEVRARARASLQRRLHAQTENVTATRGHLRALSPLGTLERGYSVVRTADGHVVTNRSEVEPDQILRVTVADGDFASRVLGAPEPDSQKETA
;
A
#
# COMPACT_ATOMS: atom_id res chain seq x y z
N MET A 1 44.43 13.87 58.89
CA MET A 1 44.52 12.41 58.64
C MET A 1 44.76 12.23 57.15
N LYS A 2 46.03 12.21 56.73
CA LYS A 2 46.72 11.04 56.19
C LYS A 2 46.07 10.46 54.92
N THR A 3 46.76 10.69 53.79
CA THR A 3 47.05 9.73 52.69
C THR A 3 45.84 9.17 51.92
N GLN A 4 45.81 9.02 50.59
CA GLN A 4 46.87 8.80 49.61
C GLN A 4 46.23 8.88 48.21
N ARG A 5 46.95 9.49 47.24
CA ARG A 5 47.27 9.01 45.86
C ARG A 5 46.17 8.37 44.99
N SER A 6 46.17 8.48 43.66
CA SER A 6 46.81 9.32 42.64
C SER A 6 46.43 8.70 41.29
N ILE A 7 46.07 9.52 40.32
CA ILE A 7 46.64 9.59 38.96
C ILE A 7 46.57 8.35 38.05
N LEU A 8 45.88 8.58 36.92
CA LEU A 8 46.13 8.13 35.54
C LEU A 8 47.18 7.04 35.27
N THR A 9 46.77 6.04 34.50
CA THR A 9 47.39 5.44 33.27
C THR A 9 46.87 4.01 33.17
N GLY A 10 46.62 3.37 32.03
CA GLY A 10 46.79 3.67 30.63
C GLY A 10 46.15 2.49 29.86
N THR A 11 45.80 2.76 28.62
CA THR A 11 45.52 1.85 27.51
C THR A 11 46.24 0.49 27.59
N LEU A 12 45.52 -0.62 27.39
CA LEU A 12 45.75 -1.58 26.29
C LEU A 12 44.94 -2.88 26.40
N ALA A 13 44.36 -3.23 25.25
CA ALA A 13 44.28 -4.57 24.66
C ALA A 13 43.25 -5.59 25.17
N ALA A 14 42.25 -5.76 24.29
CA ALA A 14 41.93 -7.03 23.63
C ALA A 14 40.95 -8.00 24.30
N ALA A 15 39.96 -8.37 23.47
CA ALA A 15 39.21 -9.63 23.46
C ALA A 15 38.24 -9.84 24.63
N CYS A 16 37.10 -10.47 24.50
CA CYS A 16 36.28 -10.96 23.41
C CYS A 16 35.07 -11.58 24.13
N SER A 17 33.89 -11.51 23.50
CA SER A 17 32.85 -12.54 23.59
C SER A 17 31.89 -12.62 24.80
N LEU A 18 30.62 -12.68 24.40
CA LEU A 18 29.44 -13.30 25.02
C LEU A 18 28.80 -12.61 26.23
N ALA A 19 27.64 -12.00 26.01
CA ALA A 19 26.34 -12.65 26.30
C ALA A 19 25.24 -11.58 26.29
N LEU A 20 24.20 -11.74 25.45
CA LEU A 20 22.85 -11.22 25.73
C LEU A 20 21.86 -11.83 24.72
N THR A 21 21.39 -13.03 25.09
CA THR A 21 20.11 -13.59 24.69
C THR A 21 19.00 -13.05 25.61
N ALA A 22 17.82 -12.91 25.03
CA ALA A 22 16.51 -12.62 25.63
C ALA A 22 16.07 -11.14 25.63
N GLY A 23 15.35 -10.77 24.57
CA GLY A 23 14.53 -9.56 24.50
C GLY A 23 13.11 -9.93 24.07
N VAL A 24 12.18 -9.87 25.02
CA VAL A 24 10.72 -9.85 24.83
C VAL A 24 10.33 -8.41 24.47
N PRO A 25 9.46 -8.13 23.47
CA PRO A 25 8.98 -6.77 23.26
C PRO A 25 7.63 -6.56 23.96
N ALA A 26 7.60 -5.58 24.86
CA ALA A 26 6.40 -4.86 25.25
C ALA A 26 6.28 -3.58 24.41
N ALA A 27 5.03 -3.20 24.15
CA ALA A 27 4.57 -2.10 23.31
C ALA A 27 5.15 -0.70 23.64
N ALA A 28 5.27 0.15 22.63
CA ALA A 28 4.85 1.56 22.69
C ALA A 28 4.88 2.22 21.30
N ALA A 29 3.85 3.02 21.05
CA ALA A 29 3.64 3.88 19.90
C ALA A 29 4.64 5.06 19.85
N SER A 30 4.86 5.61 18.64
CA SER A 30 4.72 7.04 18.26
C SER A 30 5.72 7.52 17.19
N GLY A 31 5.20 8.30 16.23
CA GLY A 31 5.86 9.34 15.40
C GLY A 31 7.05 8.89 14.53
N PHE A 32 6.93 8.64 13.22
CA PHE A 32 6.61 9.58 12.13
C PHE A 32 7.33 10.94 12.20
N LEU A 33 8.48 11.03 11.52
CA LEU A 33 8.87 12.10 10.59
C LEU A 33 10.32 11.90 10.10
N LYS A 34 10.53 11.59 8.82
CA LYS A 34 11.26 12.46 7.85
C LYS A 34 11.47 11.80 6.47
N PRO A 35 11.68 12.62 5.41
CA PRO A 35 11.51 12.29 3.98
C PRO A 35 12.85 12.11 3.23
N VAL A 36 12.83 11.52 2.02
CA VAL A 36 13.88 11.64 0.99
C VAL A 36 13.30 11.36 -0.42
N GLU A 37 13.52 12.31 -1.35
CA GLU A 37 13.79 12.28 -2.82
C GLU A 37 12.96 11.36 -3.76
N GLU A 38 12.64 11.66 -5.03
CA GLU A 38 13.29 12.46 -6.08
C GLU A 38 12.30 12.70 -7.27
N ALA A 39 12.62 13.62 -8.19
CA ALA A 39 11.82 14.16 -9.31
C ALA A 39 11.64 13.17 -10.53
N PRO A 40 10.92 13.51 -11.64
CA PRO A 40 11.38 14.52 -12.65
C PRO A 40 10.32 15.29 -13.51
N SER A 41 10.70 16.51 -13.96
CA SER A 41 10.62 17.19 -15.30
C SER A 41 9.39 17.03 -16.25
N VAL A 42 8.85 17.99 -17.06
CA VAL A 42 9.36 19.02 -18.02
C VAL A 42 8.22 19.97 -18.58
N ARG A 43 8.53 21.28 -18.82
CA ARG A 43 8.00 22.33 -19.80
C ARG A 43 6.53 22.83 -19.77
N ALA A 44 6.15 24.05 -20.20
CA ALA A 44 6.75 25.26 -20.83
C ALA A 44 5.83 26.49 -20.49
N SER A 45 6.28 27.75 -20.40
CA SER A 45 6.43 28.79 -21.47
C SER A 45 6.66 30.14 -20.74
N GLY A 46 7.35 31.19 -21.21
CA GLY A 46 7.97 31.55 -22.47
C GLY A 46 8.65 32.94 -22.33
N GLY A 47 9.31 33.42 -23.40
CA GLY A 47 9.76 34.82 -23.54
C GLY A 47 11.24 35.00 -23.92
N CYS A 48 11.51 35.15 -25.22
CA CYS A 48 12.75 35.69 -25.83
C CYS A 48 12.88 37.22 -25.60
N PRO A 49 13.92 37.95 -26.08
CA PRO A 49 15.13 37.60 -26.88
C PRO A 49 16.45 38.14 -26.21
N GLY A 50 17.69 37.95 -26.68
CA GLY A 50 18.28 37.39 -27.89
C GLY A 50 19.84 37.54 -27.87
N VAL A 51 20.46 37.32 -29.03
CA VAL A 51 21.86 37.63 -29.46
C VAL A 51 22.92 36.50 -29.32
N TRP A 52 23.14 35.74 -30.42
CA TRP A 52 24.36 35.66 -31.29
C TRP A 52 25.77 35.81 -30.60
N ILE A 53 26.88 35.10 -30.86
CA ILE A 53 27.48 34.25 -31.94
C ILE A 53 28.69 33.47 -31.35
N ASP A 54 28.99 32.29 -31.94
CA ASP A 54 30.25 31.50 -32.09
C ASP A 54 31.34 31.40 -31.00
N GLY A 55 31.88 30.18 -30.92
CA GLY A 55 33.32 30.03 -31.22
C GLY A 55 34.09 28.96 -30.45
N GLY A 56 34.46 27.88 -31.16
CA GLY A 56 35.75 27.18 -31.01
C GLY A 56 35.91 26.24 -29.80
N SER A 57 36.17 24.95 -29.96
CA SER A 57 37.34 24.31 -30.60
C SER A 57 38.29 23.73 -29.54
N VAL A 58 38.28 22.40 -29.47
CA VAL A 58 39.45 21.50 -29.44
C VAL A 58 40.41 21.57 -28.24
N GLY A 59 40.56 20.42 -27.59
CA GLY A 59 41.89 19.81 -27.49
C GLY A 59 42.42 19.48 -26.10
N GLY A 60 42.33 18.19 -25.75
CA GLY A 60 43.54 17.42 -25.44
C GLY A 60 44.14 17.48 -24.02
N ASN A 61 43.92 16.39 -23.28
CA ASN A 61 44.87 15.65 -22.44
C ASN A 61 45.94 16.41 -21.64
N ARG A 62 45.89 16.27 -20.30
CA ARG A 62 46.89 15.53 -19.48
C ARG A 62 46.61 15.69 -17.97
N LEU A 63 46.56 14.56 -17.27
CA LEU A 63 46.88 14.39 -15.85
C LEU A 63 48.34 14.86 -15.58
N PRO A 64 48.77 15.19 -14.33
CA PRO A 64 48.41 14.50 -13.08
C PRO A 64 48.26 15.38 -11.80
N ASP A 65 47.75 14.71 -10.75
CA ASP A 65 47.81 15.01 -9.30
C ASP A 65 49.27 15.24 -8.79
N PRO A 66 49.57 15.55 -7.49
CA PRO A 66 48.73 15.95 -6.34
C PRO A 66 49.38 17.03 -5.41
N THR A 67 48.74 17.27 -4.25
CA THR A 67 49.27 17.79 -2.95
C THR A 67 49.61 19.27 -2.76
N TYR A 68 48.92 19.93 -1.82
CA TYR A 68 49.40 20.57 -0.56
C TYR A 68 48.20 21.34 0.06
N ARG A 69 47.76 21.10 1.32
CA ARG A 69 48.16 21.83 2.56
C ARG A 69 48.15 23.35 2.37
N ASP A 70 47.71 24.21 3.27
CA ASP A 70 47.12 24.21 4.63
C ASP A 70 46.91 25.72 4.90
N GLU A 71 46.32 26.09 6.03
CA GLU A 71 46.25 27.48 6.56
C GLU A 71 45.24 28.41 5.85
N GLY A 72 44.41 29.21 6.52
CA GLY A 72 44.35 29.51 7.93
C GLY A 72 43.75 30.91 8.14
N ILE A 73 42.90 30.99 9.17
CA ILE A 73 42.78 32.11 10.11
C ILE A 73 41.98 33.37 9.68
N TYR A 74 41.28 33.87 10.71
CA TYR A 74 40.69 35.20 10.96
C TYR A 74 39.15 35.23 10.85
N THR A 75 38.43 35.04 11.97
CA THR A 75 37.96 36.09 12.93
C THR A 75 37.01 37.09 12.24
N THR A 76 35.87 37.52 12.77
CA THR A 76 35.52 37.83 14.15
C THR A 76 34.04 38.27 14.22
N TYR A 77 33.48 38.26 15.43
CA TYR A 77 32.41 39.14 15.96
C TYR A 77 31.10 39.30 15.18
N ALA A 78 30.00 38.85 15.78
CA ALA A 78 29.11 39.73 16.57
C ALA A 78 27.81 38.98 16.93
N GLY A 79 27.55 38.80 18.23
CA GLY A 79 26.16 38.64 18.71
C GLY A 79 25.48 40.01 18.82
N PRO A 80 24.53 40.20 19.75
CA PRO A 80 23.48 39.29 20.22
C PRO A 80 22.11 40.00 20.26
N ALA A 81 21.01 39.27 20.43
CA ALA A 81 19.81 39.76 21.12
C ALA A 81 18.86 38.55 21.36
N SER A 82 18.69 38.08 22.59
CA SER A 82 17.73 38.61 23.57
C SER A 82 16.27 38.40 23.13
N ASN A 83 15.34 37.84 23.89
CA ASN A 83 15.27 37.16 25.19
C ASN A 83 13.75 37.00 25.40
N LYS A 84 13.31 35.88 26.00
CA LYS A 84 12.14 35.80 26.90
C LYS A 84 10.76 36.07 26.25
N ASN A 85 9.66 35.43 26.62
CA ASN A 85 9.32 34.65 27.81
C ASN A 85 8.01 33.89 27.54
N MET A 86 7.90 32.74 28.21
CA MET A 86 6.72 32.22 28.94
C MET A 86 5.36 32.20 28.22
N ALA A 87 4.81 31.03 27.89
CA ALA A 87 4.21 30.04 28.81
C ALA A 87 3.12 30.62 29.73
N SER A 88 1.85 30.31 29.40
CA SER A 88 0.83 29.69 30.27
C SER A 88 -0.58 30.20 29.95
N GLN A 89 -1.52 29.29 29.67
CA GLN A 89 -2.75 29.14 30.46
C GLN A 89 -3.61 27.97 29.98
N VAL A 90 -4.07 27.21 30.97
CA VAL A 90 -4.88 25.99 30.92
C VAL A 90 -6.26 26.30 31.51
N CYS A 91 -7.30 25.71 30.91
CA CYS A 91 -8.65 25.39 31.43
C CYS A 91 -9.59 26.48 31.97
N ARG A 92 -10.76 26.61 31.34
CA ARG A 92 -12.10 26.31 31.93
C ARG A 92 -13.25 26.60 30.96
N CYS A 93 -14.19 25.65 30.81
CA CYS A 93 -15.58 25.73 31.29
C CYS A 93 -16.49 24.66 30.66
N ALA A 94 -17.36 24.10 31.49
CA ALA A 94 -18.36 23.09 31.18
C ALA A 94 -19.77 23.62 31.48
N ARG A 95 -20.77 23.05 30.78
CA ARG A 95 -22.23 22.99 31.05
C ARG A 95 -23.07 24.26 30.96
N THR A 96 -24.10 24.18 30.11
CA THR A 96 -25.56 24.48 30.28
C THR A 96 -26.17 24.40 28.86
N HIS A 97 -27.31 23.78 28.52
CA HIS A 97 -28.64 23.75 29.11
C HIS A 97 -29.44 22.52 28.60
N HIS A 98 -30.37 22.03 29.41
CA HIS A 98 -31.39 21.03 29.09
C HIS A 98 -32.78 21.64 29.35
N ARG A 99 -33.77 21.25 28.53
CA ARG A 99 -35.25 21.29 28.67
C ARG A 99 -36.07 22.46 28.10
N GLN A 100 -37.27 22.04 27.64
CA GLN A 100 -38.51 22.74 27.21
C GLN A 100 -38.61 22.98 25.69
N LEU A 101 -39.62 22.52 24.94
CA LEU A 101 -40.98 22.05 25.27
C LEU A 101 -41.48 20.96 24.30
N GLU A 102 -42.21 20.01 24.89
CA GLU A 102 -43.30 19.26 24.29
C GLU A 102 -44.45 20.22 23.96
N ASP A 103 -44.92 20.25 22.70
CA ASP A 103 -46.35 20.37 22.36
C ASP A 103 -46.52 20.38 20.84
N LEU A 104 -47.11 19.29 20.31
CA LEU A 104 -48.02 19.22 19.16
C LEU A 104 -48.20 17.75 18.75
N GLN A 105 -48.86 17.00 19.63
CA GLN A 105 -49.68 15.88 19.21
C GLN A 105 -51.04 16.44 18.77
N ASP A 106 -51.32 16.43 17.47
CA ASP A 106 -52.57 15.90 16.90
C ASP A 106 -52.64 16.24 15.41
N ARG A 107 -52.50 15.23 14.54
CA ARG A 107 -53.53 14.83 13.56
C ARG A 107 -53.05 13.73 12.60
N HIS A 108 -53.78 12.62 12.73
CA HIS A 108 -54.16 11.62 11.72
C HIS A 108 -53.22 10.46 11.35
N ARG A 109 -53.75 9.28 11.74
CA ARG A 109 -53.31 7.89 11.54
C ARG A 109 -53.14 7.48 10.07
N PRO A 110 -52.32 6.43 9.81
CA PRO A 110 -52.29 5.69 8.55
C PRO A 110 -53.29 4.52 8.56
N LEU A 111 -53.76 4.10 7.38
CA LEU A 111 -54.46 2.82 7.15
C LEU A 111 -53.75 2.03 6.04
N PRO A 112 -53.64 0.69 6.15
CA PRO A 112 -52.74 -0.12 5.32
C PRO A 112 -53.41 -0.83 4.13
N LEU A 113 -52.54 -1.25 3.22
CA LEU A 113 -52.71 -2.11 2.05
C LEU A 113 -53.46 -3.43 2.32
N ARG A 114 -54.25 -3.89 1.34
CA ARG A 114 -54.33 -5.33 0.98
C ARG A 114 -54.50 -5.53 -0.53
N LEU A 115 -53.80 -6.57 -0.98
CA LEU A 115 -53.58 -7.07 -2.33
C LEU A 115 -54.69 -8.03 -2.83
N THR A 116 -54.55 -8.40 -4.10
CA THR A 116 -54.87 -9.70 -4.75
C THR A 116 -56.10 -9.74 -5.71
N PRO A 117 -56.22 -10.73 -6.63
CA PRO A 117 -56.08 -10.51 -8.08
C PRO A 117 -57.17 -11.23 -8.94
N SER A 118 -56.93 -11.30 -10.26
CA SER A 118 -57.29 -12.40 -11.19
C SER A 118 -58.63 -12.45 -11.97
N HIS A 119 -58.45 -12.86 -13.24
CA HIS A 119 -59.31 -13.67 -14.13
C HIS A 119 -60.24 -13.06 -15.21
N HIS A 120 -59.73 -13.08 -16.46
CA HIS A 120 -60.11 -13.97 -17.60
C HIS A 120 -61.58 -14.02 -18.15
N PRO A 121 -61.81 -14.52 -19.39
CA PRO A 121 -62.40 -13.72 -20.48
C PRO A 121 -63.80 -14.18 -20.95
N ALA A 122 -64.35 -13.42 -21.91
CA ALA A 122 -65.65 -13.59 -22.56
C ALA A 122 -65.95 -14.97 -23.17
N PRO A 123 -67.23 -15.39 -23.25
CA PRO A 123 -67.66 -16.49 -24.10
C PRO A 123 -68.40 -16.02 -25.37
N ARG A 124 -68.13 -16.76 -26.45
CA ARG A 124 -68.85 -16.77 -27.73
C ARG A 124 -70.19 -17.51 -27.59
N ALA A 125 -71.26 -16.99 -28.18
CA ALA A 125 -72.51 -17.72 -28.38
C ALA A 125 -72.68 -18.13 -29.86
N ARG A 126 -72.92 -19.43 -30.09
CA ARG A 126 -73.38 -20.02 -31.36
C ARG A 126 -74.92 -20.05 -31.41
N PRO A 127 -75.54 -20.14 -32.60
CA PRO A 127 -76.96 -19.87 -32.80
C PRO A 127 -77.82 -21.12 -32.58
N GLN A 128 -79.02 -20.94 -32.03
CA GLN A 128 -80.08 -21.95 -32.06
C GLN A 128 -81.24 -21.54 -32.96
N ARG A 129 -81.75 -22.55 -33.66
CA ARG A 129 -82.66 -22.55 -34.78
C ARG A 129 -84.11 -22.69 -34.29
N MET A 130 -85.01 -22.00 -34.98
CA MET A 130 -86.41 -22.34 -35.26
C MET A 130 -87.40 -22.56 -34.09
N ARG A 131 -88.51 -21.81 -34.14
CA ARG A 131 -89.84 -22.37 -34.49
C ARG A 131 -90.83 -21.29 -34.94
N ARG A 132 -91.66 -21.68 -35.91
CA ARG A 132 -92.69 -20.92 -36.61
C ARG A 132 -94.02 -20.94 -35.85
N GLY A 133 -94.86 -19.94 -36.11
CA GLY A 133 -96.30 -19.88 -35.79
C GLY A 133 -96.59 -18.81 -34.74
N ALA A 134 -97.51 -17.86 -34.90
CA ALA A 134 -98.54 -17.63 -35.90
C ALA A 134 -98.88 -16.13 -35.91
N SER A 135 -99.31 -15.62 -37.07
CA SER A 135 -99.89 -14.28 -37.23
C SER A 135 -101.22 -14.15 -36.46
N PRO A 136 -101.56 -12.93 -36.01
CA PRO A 136 -102.64 -12.24 -36.73
C PRO A 136 -102.35 -10.74 -37.01
N CYS A 137 -102.70 -10.30 -38.22
CA CYS A 137 -102.93 -8.90 -38.57
C CYS A 137 -104.34 -8.46 -38.06
N PRO A 138 -104.76 -7.19 -38.26
CA PRO A 138 -104.30 -6.00 -37.55
C PRO A 138 -105.48 -5.29 -36.85
N ARG A 139 -105.28 -4.66 -35.70
CA ARG A 139 -106.27 -3.72 -35.12
C ARG A 139 -105.72 -2.30 -35.16
N ARG A 140 -106.39 -1.50 -36.01
CA ARG A 140 -106.51 -0.03 -36.05
C ARG A 140 -105.42 0.78 -35.33
N ALA A 141 -104.65 1.50 -36.15
CA ALA A 141 -103.92 2.69 -35.73
C ALA A 141 -104.85 3.72 -35.05
N PRO A 142 -104.49 4.26 -33.87
CA PRO A 142 -104.87 5.60 -33.51
C PRO A 142 -103.92 6.60 -34.19
N ARG A 143 -104.51 7.75 -34.49
CA ARG A 143 -103.95 8.86 -35.27
C ARG A 143 -102.59 9.33 -34.73
N VAL A 144 -101.72 9.66 -35.68
CA VAL A 144 -100.55 10.50 -35.49
C VAL A 144 -101.00 11.82 -34.86
N SER A 145 -100.45 12.13 -33.69
CA SER A 145 -100.40 13.49 -33.15
C SER A 145 -99.06 13.65 -32.45
N GLY A 146 -98.16 14.41 -33.08
CA GLY A 146 -96.85 14.74 -32.53
C GLY A 146 -95.71 14.50 -33.51
N MET A 147 -95.75 15.09 -34.70
CA MET A 147 -94.48 15.51 -35.32
C MET A 147 -93.98 16.69 -34.49
N SER A 148 -93.25 16.43 -33.41
CA SER A 148 -92.38 17.45 -32.84
C SER A 148 -91.25 17.66 -33.84
N GLU A 149 -91.18 18.86 -34.39
CA GLU A 149 -89.98 19.36 -35.08
C GLU A 149 -88.73 18.95 -34.27
N PRO A 150 -87.61 18.53 -34.90
CA PRO A 150 -86.40 18.24 -34.16
C PRO A 150 -85.95 19.53 -33.48
N THR A 151 -86.20 19.59 -32.17
CA THR A 151 -85.73 20.67 -31.31
C THR A 151 -84.21 20.75 -31.49
N PRO A 152 -83.62 21.93 -31.73
CA PRO A 152 -82.17 22.01 -31.88
C PRO A 152 -81.52 21.43 -30.63
N HIS A 153 -80.83 20.30 -30.77
CA HIS A 153 -80.12 19.65 -29.67
C HIS A 153 -79.22 20.70 -29.00
N GLN A 154 -79.60 21.14 -27.80
CA GLN A 154 -78.79 22.05 -27.01
C GLN A 154 -77.50 21.32 -26.65
N LEU A 155 -76.40 21.81 -27.22
CA LEU A 155 -75.08 21.29 -26.94
C LEU A 155 -74.76 21.57 -25.46
N PRO A 156 -74.21 20.58 -24.72
CA PRO A 156 -73.84 20.77 -23.33
C PRO A 156 -72.81 21.90 -23.18
N GLU A 157 -72.86 22.68 -22.09
CA GLU A 157 -71.98 23.84 -21.95
C GLU A 157 -70.58 23.49 -21.43
N LYS A 158 -70.49 22.42 -20.61
CA LYS A 158 -69.24 21.98 -19.99
C LYS A 158 -68.85 20.57 -20.47
N ALA A 159 -67.54 20.32 -20.53
CA ALA A 159 -67.01 19.02 -20.93
C ALA A 159 -67.44 17.89 -19.99
N ALA A 160 -67.77 18.20 -18.73
CA ALA A 160 -68.29 17.23 -17.75
C ALA A 160 -69.77 16.86 -17.95
N GLN A 161 -70.49 17.55 -18.84
CA GLN A 161 -71.91 17.33 -19.12
C GLN A 161 -72.14 16.60 -20.46
N THR A 162 -71.05 16.22 -21.14
CA THR A 162 -71.15 15.41 -22.36
C THR A 162 -71.47 13.97 -21.98
N THR A 163 -72.48 13.41 -22.62
CA THR A 163 -72.84 11.99 -22.50
C THR A 163 -72.74 11.32 -23.87
N PRO A 164 -72.69 9.98 -23.95
CA PRO A 164 -72.72 9.27 -25.24
C PRO A 164 -73.93 9.65 -26.11
N GLU A 165 -75.05 10.02 -25.49
CA GLU A 165 -76.30 10.43 -26.14
C GLU A 165 -76.33 11.93 -26.50
N ASN A 166 -75.44 12.75 -25.93
CA ASN A 166 -75.30 14.18 -26.23
C ASN A 166 -73.82 14.61 -26.32
N PRO A 167 -73.08 14.15 -27.34
CA PRO A 167 -71.66 14.45 -27.48
C PRO A 167 -71.43 15.84 -28.08
N TRP A 168 -70.28 16.42 -27.77
CA TRP A 168 -69.81 17.60 -28.50
C TRP A 168 -69.38 17.25 -29.93
N PRO A 169 -69.82 18.03 -30.93
CA PRO A 169 -69.19 18.03 -32.24
C PRO A 169 -67.71 18.39 -32.10
N LEU A 170 -66.84 17.74 -32.88
CA LEU A 170 -65.39 17.97 -32.84
C LEU A 170 -65.02 19.46 -32.99
N ARG A 171 -65.78 20.22 -33.77
CA ARG A 171 -65.64 21.69 -33.90
C ARG A 171 -65.77 22.44 -32.55
N THR A 172 -66.69 22.00 -31.69
CA THR A 172 -66.98 22.61 -30.40
C THR A 172 -65.86 22.31 -29.41
N LEU A 173 -65.35 21.06 -29.43
CA LEU A 173 -64.18 20.66 -28.65
C LEU A 173 -62.95 21.48 -29.04
N SER A 174 -62.61 21.55 -30.33
CA SER A 174 -61.45 22.30 -30.82
C SER A 174 -61.51 23.79 -30.49
N ARG A 175 -62.70 24.40 -30.55
CA ARG A 175 -62.91 25.81 -30.13
C ARG A 175 -62.72 25.99 -28.63
N LYS A 176 -63.25 25.07 -27.80
CA LYS A 176 -63.09 25.12 -26.34
C LYS A 176 -61.64 24.92 -25.91
N ILE A 177 -60.87 24.09 -26.62
CA ILE A 177 -59.44 23.93 -26.39
C ILE A 177 -58.69 25.23 -26.72
N ASP A 178 -59.01 25.87 -27.86
CA ASP A 178 -58.39 27.16 -28.21
C ASP A 178 -58.71 28.26 -27.19
N GLU A 179 -59.98 28.40 -26.77
CA GLU A 179 -60.39 29.33 -25.70
C GLU A 179 -59.63 29.07 -24.39
N TYR A 180 -59.41 27.80 -24.03
CA TYR A 180 -58.69 27.44 -22.81
C TYR A 180 -57.18 27.75 -22.92
N VAL A 181 -56.58 27.42 -24.05
CA VAL A 181 -55.15 27.67 -24.33
C VAL A 181 -54.88 29.17 -24.44
N GLU A 182 -55.78 29.95 -25.03
CA GLU A 182 -55.65 31.40 -25.16
C GLU A 182 -55.73 32.15 -23.82
N ARG A 183 -56.42 31.58 -22.83
CA ARG A 183 -56.46 32.12 -21.45
C ARG A 183 -55.12 31.99 -20.71
N MET A 184 -54.17 31.20 -21.22
CA MET A 184 -52.85 31.11 -20.60
C MET A 184 -52.06 32.41 -20.77
N SER A 185 -51.42 32.85 -19.69
CA SER A 185 -50.51 33.99 -19.70
C SER A 185 -49.26 33.71 -20.54
N PRO A 186 -48.62 34.73 -21.13
CA PRO A 186 -47.30 34.59 -21.74
C PRO A 186 -46.32 34.03 -20.71
N LEU A 187 -45.53 33.05 -21.12
CA LEU A 187 -44.60 32.32 -20.27
C LEU A 187 -43.18 32.34 -20.86
N TRP A 188 -42.19 32.10 -20.02
CA TRP A 188 -40.80 31.97 -20.43
C TRP A 188 -40.41 30.49 -20.45
N VAL A 189 -39.86 30.03 -21.56
CA VAL A 189 -39.38 28.65 -21.74
C VAL A 189 -37.92 28.68 -22.13
N GLU A 190 -37.10 27.91 -21.43
CA GLU A 190 -35.75 27.57 -21.84
C GLU A 190 -35.82 26.31 -22.72
N GLY A 191 -35.05 26.28 -23.80
CA GLY A 191 -34.85 25.05 -24.54
C GLY A 191 -33.79 25.18 -25.62
N GLN A 192 -33.45 24.04 -26.21
CA GLN A 192 -32.51 23.95 -27.31
C GLN A 192 -33.25 23.98 -28.64
N LEU A 193 -32.76 24.78 -29.58
CA LEU A 193 -33.24 24.81 -30.95
C LEU A 193 -32.76 23.57 -31.71
N ILE A 194 -33.66 22.64 -32.05
CA ILE A 194 -33.30 21.47 -32.88
C ILE A 194 -33.25 21.85 -34.35
N GLU A 195 -34.33 22.47 -34.81
CA GLU A 195 -34.55 22.77 -36.21
C GLU A 195 -35.04 24.20 -36.36
N ILE A 196 -34.52 24.90 -37.37
CA ILE A 196 -34.91 26.25 -37.74
C ILE A 196 -35.25 26.23 -39.23
N THR A 197 -36.53 26.38 -39.56
CA THR A 197 -37.01 26.48 -40.93
C THR A 197 -37.31 27.93 -41.25
N ARG A 198 -36.36 28.59 -41.93
CA ARG A 198 -36.53 29.96 -42.45
C ARG A 198 -36.68 29.91 -43.97
N ARG A 199 -37.76 30.49 -44.50
CA ARG A 199 -37.93 30.71 -45.93
C ARG A 199 -37.49 32.15 -46.28
N PRO A 200 -36.71 32.37 -47.36
CA PRO A 200 -36.33 33.73 -47.78
C PRO A 200 -37.59 34.58 -48.02
N GLY A 201 -37.67 35.75 -47.39
CA GLY A 201 -38.82 36.67 -47.51
C GLY A 201 -40.06 36.32 -46.66
N ALA A 202 -40.05 35.23 -45.90
CA ALA A 202 -41.19 34.89 -45.03
C ALA A 202 -41.20 35.72 -43.74
N ARG A 203 -42.38 36.27 -43.39
CA ARG A 203 -42.62 37.03 -42.14
C ARG A 203 -42.52 36.16 -40.88
N TRP A 204 -42.63 34.84 -41.02
CA TRP A 204 -42.68 33.88 -39.91
C TRP A 204 -41.57 32.86 -40.04
N VAL A 205 -40.89 32.59 -38.92
CA VAL A 205 -39.87 31.55 -38.79
C VAL A 205 -40.45 30.45 -37.92
N TRP A 206 -40.37 29.22 -38.41
CA TRP A 206 -40.75 28.04 -37.67
C TRP A 206 -39.51 27.40 -37.08
N MET A 207 -39.61 26.97 -35.83
CA MET A 207 -38.51 26.39 -35.11
C MET A 207 -39.03 25.34 -34.14
N THR A 208 -38.23 24.32 -33.87
CA THR A 208 -38.59 23.27 -32.92
C THR A 208 -37.72 23.43 -31.68
N LEU A 209 -38.37 23.72 -30.55
CA LEU A 209 -37.72 23.84 -29.26
C LEU A 209 -37.84 22.49 -28.53
N ARG A 210 -36.74 21.98 -28.01
CA ARG A 210 -36.71 20.79 -27.14
C ARG A 210 -36.15 21.16 -25.78
N ASP A 211 -36.71 20.54 -24.75
CA ASP A 211 -36.22 20.66 -23.39
C ASP A 211 -34.85 19.96 -23.19
N ALA A 212 -34.00 20.49 -22.32
CA ALA A 212 -32.68 19.94 -22.11
C ALA A 212 -32.67 18.67 -21.24
N ASP A 213 -33.63 18.56 -20.32
CA ASP A 213 -33.68 17.52 -19.29
C ASP A 213 -34.73 16.45 -19.63
N ALA A 214 -35.72 16.77 -20.47
CA ALA A 214 -36.78 15.85 -20.91
C ALA A 214 -36.93 15.78 -22.45
N ASP A 215 -37.37 14.63 -22.98
CA ASP A 215 -37.68 14.49 -24.42
C ASP A 215 -39.04 15.09 -24.78
N VAL A 216 -39.22 16.37 -24.43
CA VAL A 216 -40.40 17.16 -24.77
C VAL A 216 -39.99 18.14 -25.87
N SER A 217 -40.70 18.10 -27.00
CA SER A 217 -40.49 19.03 -28.10
C SER A 217 -41.77 19.77 -28.44
N MET A 218 -41.65 21.07 -28.69
CA MET A 218 -42.76 21.92 -29.10
C MET A 218 -42.35 22.76 -30.30
N ARG A 219 -43.29 22.90 -31.24
CA ARG A 219 -43.12 23.81 -32.38
C ARG A 219 -43.35 25.23 -31.92
N VAL A 220 -42.43 26.11 -32.28
CA VAL A 220 -42.44 27.52 -31.99
C VAL A 220 -42.52 28.30 -33.31
N MET A 221 -43.35 29.34 -33.33
CA MET A 221 -43.46 30.29 -34.41
C MET A 221 -43.01 31.65 -33.90
N ALA A 222 -42.06 32.27 -34.59
CA ALA A 222 -41.54 33.61 -34.25
C ALA A 222 -41.67 34.56 -35.46
N PRO A 223 -41.96 35.85 -35.26
CA PRO A 223 -41.80 36.86 -36.31
C PRO A 223 -40.34 36.99 -36.73
N SER A 224 -40.07 37.19 -38.02
CA SER A 224 -38.69 37.34 -38.55
C SER A 224 -37.88 38.41 -37.81
N GLY A 225 -38.47 39.58 -37.55
CA GLY A 225 -37.80 40.68 -36.84
C GLY A 225 -37.42 40.41 -35.38
N VAL A 226 -37.97 39.37 -34.74
CA VAL A 226 -37.54 38.93 -33.40
C VAL A 226 -36.29 38.05 -33.49
N VAL A 227 -36.25 37.20 -34.53
CA VAL A 227 -35.11 36.31 -34.82
C VAL A 227 -33.92 37.09 -35.38
N ASP A 228 -34.18 38.14 -36.16
CA ASP A 228 -33.14 38.98 -36.76
C ASP A 228 -32.42 39.86 -35.73
N LYS A 229 -33.06 40.20 -34.59
CA LYS A 229 -32.44 40.93 -33.47
C LYS A 229 -31.41 40.12 -32.67
N VAL A 230 -31.39 38.81 -32.86
CA VAL A 230 -30.53 37.87 -32.13
C VAL A 230 -29.53 37.17 -33.08
N GLN A 231 -29.59 37.49 -34.38
CA GLN A 231 -28.58 37.08 -35.35
C GLN A 231 -27.34 37.99 -35.22
N PRO A 232 -26.11 37.42 -35.35
CA PRO A 232 -25.75 36.26 -36.17
C PRO A 232 -25.66 34.89 -35.45
N GLU A 233 -25.88 34.81 -34.14
CA GLU A 233 -25.50 33.64 -33.32
C GLU A 233 -26.58 32.54 -33.18
N LEU A 234 -27.78 32.75 -33.75
CA LEU A 234 -28.87 31.79 -33.63
C LEU A 234 -28.71 30.59 -34.60
N GLN A 235 -27.89 29.61 -34.19
CA GLN A 235 -27.67 28.36 -34.93
C GLN A 235 -28.54 27.21 -34.39
N GLN A 236 -28.71 26.16 -35.20
CA GLN A 236 -29.26 24.90 -34.70
C GLN A 236 -28.35 24.38 -33.60
N GLY A 237 -28.93 23.97 -32.47
CA GLY A 237 -28.23 23.59 -31.25
C GLY A 237 -28.13 24.70 -30.20
N ALA A 238 -28.44 25.96 -30.51
CA ALA A 238 -28.36 27.05 -29.53
C ALA A 238 -29.41 26.90 -28.42
N ARG A 239 -28.99 27.12 -27.17
CA ARG A 239 -29.90 27.27 -26.03
C ARG A 239 -30.45 28.69 -25.96
N VAL A 240 -31.76 28.77 -25.82
CA VAL A 240 -32.51 30.02 -25.90
C VAL A 240 -33.60 30.06 -24.85
N VAL A 241 -33.80 31.26 -24.32
CA VAL A 241 -34.92 31.59 -23.45
C VAL A 241 -35.91 32.40 -24.27
N MET A 242 -37.12 31.87 -24.40
CA MET A 242 -38.18 32.45 -25.22
C MET A 242 -39.38 32.83 -24.39
N GLN A 243 -39.85 34.06 -24.55
CA GLN A 243 -41.16 34.45 -24.09
C GLN A 243 -42.19 34.03 -25.14
N ALA A 244 -42.99 33.03 -24.82
CA ALA A 244 -43.98 32.47 -25.73
C ALA A 244 -45.38 32.41 -25.14
N LYS A 245 -46.39 32.51 -26.01
CA LYS A 245 -47.79 32.24 -25.67
C LYS A 245 -48.26 31.00 -26.45
N PRO A 246 -48.76 29.94 -25.78
CA PRO A 246 -49.33 28.78 -26.47
C PRO A 246 -50.52 29.19 -27.35
N ARG A 247 -50.62 28.59 -28.54
CA ARG A 247 -51.73 28.75 -29.49
C ARG A 247 -52.13 27.41 -30.07
N PHE A 248 -53.43 27.16 -30.16
CA PHE A 248 -53.98 25.93 -30.70
C PHE A 248 -54.51 26.17 -32.13
N TYR A 249 -54.09 25.36 -33.10
CA TYR A 249 -54.56 25.50 -34.48
C TYR A 249 -55.78 24.61 -34.73
N VAL A 250 -56.96 25.22 -34.74
CA VAL A 250 -58.27 24.55 -34.79
C VAL A 250 -58.43 23.59 -35.99
N LYS A 251 -57.77 23.84 -37.13
CA LYS A 251 -57.93 23.02 -38.35
C LYS A 251 -57.20 21.67 -38.31
N ASN A 252 -56.06 21.57 -37.63
CA ASN A 252 -55.25 20.35 -37.57
C ASN A 252 -55.02 19.84 -36.14
N GLY A 253 -55.57 20.53 -35.14
CA GLY A 253 -55.46 20.16 -33.74
C GLY A 253 -54.07 20.30 -33.14
N SER A 254 -53.16 21.06 -33.78
CA SER A 254 -51.78 21.16 -33.31
C SER A 254 -51.54 22.34 -32.38
N LEU A 255 -50.83 22.10 -31.27
CA LEU A 255 -50.39 23.11 -30.33
C LEU A 255 -49.01 23.65 -30.74
N SER A 256 -48.89 24.96 -30.88
CA SER A 256 -47.62 25.63 -31.17
C SER A 256 -47.43 26.82 -30.24
N LEU A 257 -46.18 27.15 -29.93
CA LEU A 257 -45.81 28.31 -29.12
C LEU A 257 -45.59 29.53 -30.03
N PHE A 258 -46.19 30.67 -29.69
CA PHE A 258 -45.94 31.93 -30.40
C PHE A 258 -44.94 32.77 -29.62
N CYS A 259 -43.72 32.90 -30.14
CA CYS A 259 -42.62 33.61 -29.50
C CYS A 259 -42.69 35.13 -29.79
N ARG A 260 -42.60 35.94 -28.73
CA ARG A 260 -42.53 37.41 -28.80
C ARG A 260 -41.14 37.95 -28.54
N HIS A 261 -40.36 37.27 -27.70
CA HIS A 261 -39.00 37.68 -27.36
C HIS A 261 -38.11 36.46 -27.22
N ILE A 262 -36.92 36.51 -27.81
CA ILE A 262 -35.90 35.47 -27.77
C ILE A 262 -34.61 36.07 -27.22
N ARG A 263 -33.95 35.33 -26.33
CA ARG A 263 -32.63 35.67 -25.77
C ARG A 263 -31.76 34.42 -25.84
N LEU A 264 -30.51 34.59 -26.26
CA LEU A 264 -29.49 33.54 -26.17
C LEU A 264 -29.05 33.43 -24.71
N VAL A 265 -28.92 32.21 -24.22
CA VAL A 265 -28.28 31.99 -22.93
C VAL A 265 -26.78 32.03 -23.17
N GLY A 266 -26.12 33.08 -22.69
CA GLY A 266 -24.66 33.20 -22.82
C GLY A 266 -23.93 32.16 -21.97
N VAL A 267 -22.75 31.72 -22.42
CA VAL A 267 -21.89 30.76 -21.69
C VAL A 267 -21.63 31.20 -20.24
N GLY A 268 -21.50 32.50 -19.98
CA GLY A 268 -21.31 33.05 -18.64
C GLY A 268 -22.48 32.83 -17.68
N GLU A 269 -23.72 32.82 -18.17
CA GLU A 269 -24.91 32.55 -17.33
C GLU A 269 -25.00 31.06 -16.97
N LEU A 270 -24.62 30.17 -17.88
CA LEU A 270 -24.51 28.73 -17.63
C LEU A 270 -23.44 28.44 -16.58
N LEU A 271 -22.26 29.07 -16.72
CA LEU A 271 -21.18 28.96 -15.73
C LEU A 271 -21.60 29.49 -14.37
N ALA A 272 -22.29 30.64 -14.32
CA ALA A 272 -22.80 31.19 -13.07
C ALA A 272 -23.83 30.25 -12.41
N ARG A 273 -24.66 29.55 -13.19
CA ARG A 273 -25.60 28.55 -12.68
C ARG A 273 -24.88 27.32 -12.12
N VAL A 274 -23.87 26.80 -12.83
CA VAL A 274 -23.04 25.68 -12.37
C VAL A 274 -22.30 26.05 -11.07
N GLU A 275 -21.75 27.26 -10.99
CA GLU A 275 -21.04 27.71 -9.79
C GLU A 275 -21.98 27.89 -8.59
N ARG A 276 -23.20 28.41 -8.79
CA ARG A 276 -24.23 28.45 -7.73
C ARG A 276 -24.58 27.04 -7.24
N LEU A 277 -24.77 26.10 -8.16
CA LEU A 277 -25.05 24.71 -7.81
C LEU A 277 -23.88 24.07 -7.05
N ARG A 278 -22.64 24.35 -7.47
CA ARG A 278 -21.43 23.93 -6.75
C ARG A 278 -21.44 24.42 -5.31
N GLN A 279 -21.73 25.69 -5.09
CA GLN A 279 -21.76 26.28 -3.75
C GLN A 279 -22.86 25.66 -2.88
N GLN A 280 -24.05 25.42 -3.46
CA GLN A 280 -25.16 24.75 -2.76
C GLN A 280 -24.79 23.32 -2.34
N LEU A 281 -24.28 22.49 -3.26
CA LEU A 281 -23.90 21.10 -2.97
C LEU A 281 -22.69 21.01 -2.02
N GLN A 282 -21.80 22.01 -2.06
CA GLN A 282 -20.69 22.12 -1.10
C GLN A 282 -21.21 22.43 0.31
N ALA A 283 -22.20 23.30 0.45
CA ALA A 283 -22.82 23.59 1.74
C ALA A 283 -23.57 22.38 2.32
N GLU A 284 -24.13 21.52 1.46
CA GLU A 284 -24.73 20.24 1.85
C GLU A 284 -23.72 19.14 2.22
N GLY A 285 -22.41 19.35 1.97
CA GLY A 285 -21.37 18.35 2.24
C GLY A 285 -21.32 17.18 1.25
N VAL A 286 -21.91 17.35 0.05
CA VAL A 286 -21.93 16.28 -0.97
C VAL A 286 -20.50 15.96 -1.48
N PHE A 287 -19.61 16.94 -1.47
CA PHE A 287 -18.21 16.81 -1.91
C PHE A 287 -17.23 16.40 -0.78
N ASP A 288 -17.72 16.01 0.39
CA ASP A 288 -16.85 15.71 1.54
C ASP A 288 -15.91 14.53 1.24
N PRO A 289 -14.58 14.67 1.46
CA PRO A 289 -13.62 13.58 1.22
C PRO A 289 -13.94 12.31 2.00
N GLY A 290 -14.58 12.42 3.18
CA GLY A 290 -14.97 11.27 4.00
C GLY A 290 -16.09 10.40 3.40
N ARG A 291 -16.80 10.89 2.37
CA ARG A 291 -17.78 10.10 1.61
C ARG A 291 -17.15 9.25 0.52
N LYS A 292 -15.91 9.60 0.11
CA LYS A 292 -15.24 8.93 -1.00
C LYS A 292 -14.75 7.54 -0.58
N ARG A 293 -14.95 6.56 -1.45
CA ARG A 293 -14.54 5.17 -1.29
C ARG A 293 -13.19 4.92 -1.95
N ALA A 294 -12.36 4.12 -1.31
CA ALA A 294 -11.12 3.65 -1.92
C ALA A 294 -11.42 2.64 -3.03
N LEU A 295 -10.64 2.68 -4.11
CA LEU A 295 -10.71 1.68 -5.17
C LEU A 295 -10.23 0.32 -4.66
N PRO A 296 -10.88 -0.78 -5.07
CA PRO A 296 -10.38 -2.12 -4.80
C PRO A 296 -9.02 -2.30 -5.51
N PHE A 297 -8.08 -2.97 -4.85
CA PHE A 297 -6.76 -3.24 -5.43
C PHE A 297 -6.84 -4.02 -6.76
N LEU A 298 -7.74 -5.00 -6.82
CA LEU A 298 -7.98 -5.78 -8.03
C LEU A 298 -9.49 -5.99 -8.22
N PRO A 299 -10.15 -5.20 -9.09
CA PRO A 299 -11.57 -5.38 -9.38
C PRO A 299 -11.81 -6.66 -10.19
N ARG A 300 -12.85 -7.43 -9.83
CA ARG A 300 -13.28 -8.63 -10.56
C ARG A 300 -14.00 -8.25 -11.85
N ARG A 301 -14.95 -7.32 -11.77
CA ARG A 301 -15.61 -6.70 -12.93
C ARG A 301 -15.65 -5.20 -12.81
N ILE A 302 -15.41 -4.55 -13.95
CA ILE A 302 -15.41 -3.11 -14.13
C ILE A 302 -16.67 -2.75 -14.93
N GLY A 303 -17.56 -1.96 -14.35
CA GLY A 303 -18.66 -1.35 -15.08
C GLY A 303 -18.15 -0.17 -15.91
N LEU A 304 -18.53 -0.08 -17.18
CA LEU A 304 -18.14 1.04 -18.05
C LEU A 304 -19.39 1.66 -18.66
N VAL A 305 -19.62 2.95 -18.38
CA VAL A 305 -20.66 3.77 -18.99
C VAL A 305 -20.01 4.66 -20.04
N CYS A 306 -20.34 4.45 -21.31
CA CYS A 306 -19.76 5.21 -22.41
C CYS A 306 -20.70 5.27 -23.64
N GLY A 307 -20.40 6.18 -24.56
CA GLY A 307 -21.11 6.26 -25.85
C GLY A 307 -20.89 5.00 -26.69
N ARG A 308 -21.92 4.60 -27.44
CA ARG A 308 -21.86 3.43 -28.35
C ARG A 308 -20.71 3.59 -29.34
N ALA A 309 -19.80 2.61 -29.38
CA ALA A 309 -18.63 2.58 -30.29
C ALA A 309 -17.73 3.83 -30.16
N SER A 310 -17.65 4.42 -28.97
CA SER A 310 -16.84 5.61 -28.73
C SER A 310 -15.34 5.28 -28.68
N ALA A 311 -14.50 6.25 -29.05
CA ALA A 311 -13.04 6.13 -28.88
C ALA A 311 -12.68 5.90 -27.41
N ALA A 312 -13.39 6.55 -26.48
CA ALA A 312 -13.22 6.36 -25.05
C ALA A 312 -13.47 4.92 -24.59
N GLU A 313 -14.46 4.21 -25.16
CA GLU A 313 -14.70 2.79 -24.87
C GLU A 313 -13.48 1.94 -25.22
N LYS A 314 -12.97 2.09 -26.45
CA LYS A 314 -11.80 1.36 -26.94
C LYS A 314 -10.57 1.68 -26.09
N ASP A 315 -10.34 2.96 -25.83
CA ASP A 315 -9.20 3.41 -25.03
C ASP A 315 -9.20 2.82 -23.62
N VAL A 316 -10.33 2.82 -22.92
CA VAL A 316 -10.41 2.25 -21.56
C VAL A 316 -10.20 0.73 -21.61
N VAL A 317 -10.91 0.03 -22.49
CA VAL A 317 -10.90 -1.44 -22.54
C VAL A 317 -9.57 -1.99 -23.04
N GLU A 318 -8.99 -1.42 -24.10
CA GLU A 318 -7.71 -1.89 -24.65
C GLU A 318 -6.55 -1.62 -23.70
N ASN A 319 -6.47 -0.42 -23.10
CA ASN A 319 -5.39 -0.12 -22.15
C ASN A 319 -5.52 -0.95 -20.87
N ALA A 320 -6.74 -1.16 -20.36
CA ALA A 320 -6.97 -2.03 -19.22
C ALA A 320 -6.59 -3.49 -19.53
N ARG A 321 -6.99 -4.04 -20.67
CA ARG A 321 -6.65 -5.43 -21.06
C ARG A 321 -5.17 -5.61 -21.36
N ARG A 322 -4.50 -4.58 -21.89
CA ARG A 322 -3.05 -4.60 -22.11
C ARG A 322 -2.28 -4.63 -20.80
N ARG A 323 -2.75 -3.91 -19.78
CA ARG A 323 -2.14 -3.83 -18.45
C ARG A 323 -2.49 -5.04 -17.57
N TRP A 324 -3.72 -5.54 -17.71
CA TRP A 324 -4.25 -6.70 -17.00
C TRP A 324 -5.21 -7.51 -17.88
N PRO A 325 -4.73 -8.58 -18.57
CA PRO A 325 -5.54 -9.36 -19.50
C PRO A 325 -6.78 -10.03 -18.89
N GLY A 326 -6.78 -10.27 -17.57
CA GLY A 326 -7.90 -10.85 -16.83
C GLY A 326 -9.05 -9.89 -16.52
N ALA A 327 -8.96 -8.61 -16.91
CA ALA A 327 -9.96 -7.59 -16.59
C ALA A 327 -11.29 -7.86 -17.31
N GLN A 328 -12.37 -8.04 -16.55
CA GLN A 328 -13.71 -8.22 -17.09
C GLN A 328 -14.48 -6.90 -17.10
N PHE A 329 -15.19 -6.62 -18.18
CA PHE A 329 -15.96 -5.39 -18.37
C PHE A 329 -17.44 -5.69 -18.55
N VAL A 330 -18.29 -4.90 -17.89
CA VAL A 330 -19.73 -4.82 -18.13
C VAL A 330 -19.99 -3.44 -18.75
N ILE A 331 -20.21 -3.40 -20.06
CA ILE A 331 -20.32 -2.14 -20.82
C ILE A 331 -21.79 -1.80 -21.01
N HIS A 332 -22.22 -0.66 -20.49
CA HIS A 332 -23.52 -0.07 -20.80
C HIS A 332 -23.32 1.09 -21.76
N ASN A 333 -23.73 0.88 -23.01
CA ASN A 333 -23.68 1.92 -24.03
C ASN A 333 -24.86 2.86 -23.86
N THR A 334 -24.58 4.14 -23.64
CA THR A 334 -25.59 5.16 -23.36
C THR A 334 -25.15 6.47 -24.01
N PRO A 335 -26.09 7.31 -24.51
CA PRO A 335 -25.71 8.65 -24.96
C PRO A 335 -24.99 9.40 -23.83
N VAL A 336 -23.75 9.80 -24.05
CA VAL A 336 -22.94 10.59 -23.09
C VAL A 336 -22.93 12.09 -23.41
N GLN A 337 -23.64 12.48 -24.47
CA GLN A 337 -23.78 13.85 -24.95
C GLN A 337 -25.24 14.11 -25.35
N GLY A 338 -25.64 15.38 -25.31
CA GLY A 338 -27.00 15.80 -25.62
C GLY A 338 -28.00 15.57 -24.48
N PRO A 339 -29.31 15.78 -24.75
CA PRO A 339 -30.34 15.88 -23.71
C PRO A 339 -30.66 14.56 -23.01
N GLN A 340 -30.44 13.43 -23.68
CA GLN A 340 -30.65 12.09 -23.09
C GLN A 340 -29.48 11.61 -22.23
N ALA A 341 -28.41 12.41 -22.10
CA ALA A 341 -27.21 11.97 -21.39
C ALA A 341 -27.46 11.79 -19.88
N VAL A 342 -28.21 12.71 -19.26
CA VAL A 342 -28.48 12.66 -17.82
C VAL A 342 -29.30 11.41 -17.46
N THR A 343 -30.44 11.24 -18.11
CA THR A 343 -31.36 10.12 -17.86
C THR A 343 -30.73 8.77 -18.21
N GLY A 344 -30.00 8.71 -19.32
CA GLY A 344 -29.30 7.51 -19.73
C GLY A 344 -28.22 7.09 -18.74
N VAL A 345 -27.33 8.01 -18.33
CA VAL A 345 -26.19 7.68 -17.45
C VAL A 345 -26.69 7.27 -16.06
N ILE A 346 -27.75 7.91 -15.55
CA ILE A 346 -28.38 7.50 -14.28
C ILE A 346 -28.95 6.09 -14.40
N ALA A 347 -29.68 5.78 -15.48
CA ALA A 347 -30.24 4.44 -15.68
C ALA A 347 -29.14 3.37 -15.79
N ALA A 348 -28.04 3.66 -16.51
CA ALA A 348 -26.89 2.77 -16.62
C ALA A 348 -26.19 2.57 -15.27
N LEU A 349 -26.07 3.63 -14.47
CA LEU A 349 -25.50 3.55 -13.13
C LEU A 349 -26.35 2.65 -12.22
N GLU A 350 -27.67 2.83 -12.20
CA GLU A 350 -28.59 2.00 -11.41
C GLU A 350 -28.58 0.53 -11.85
N GLU A 351 -28.42 0.27 -13.16
CA GLU A 351 -28.32 -1.09 -13.69
C GLU A 351 -27.01 -1.77 -13.28
N LEU A 352 -25.89 -1.05 -13.37
CA LEU A 352 -24.59 -1.53 -12.91
C LEU A 352 -24.55 -1.76 -11.40
N GLN A 353 -25.22 -0.92 -10.61
CA GLN A 353 -25.39 -1.11 -9.16
C GLN A 353 -26.15 -2.41 -8.82
N ARG A 354 -27.13 -2.78 -9.64
CA ARG A 354 -27.90 -4.02 -9.46
C ARG A 354 -27.17 -5.27 -9.93
N THR A 355 -26.10 -5.10 -10.71
CA THR A 355 -25.32 -6.21 -11.26
C THR A 355 -24.35 -6.72 -10.20
N PRO A 356 -24.50 -7.96 -9.69
CA PRO A 356 -23.56 -8.52 -8.74
C PRO A 356 -22.17 -8.65 -9.38
N GLU A 357 -21.13 -8.51 -8.55
CA GLU A 357 -19.71 -8.62 -8.93
C GLU A 357 -19.09 -7.42 -9.68
N VAL A 358 -19.83 -6.31 -9.85
CA VAL A 358 -19.23 -5.04 -10.29
C VAL A 358 -18.61 -4.33 -9.09
N ASP A 359 -17.28 -4.23 -9.08
CA ASP A 359 -16.54 -3.66 -7.95
C ASP A 359 -16.20 -2.18 -8.14
N VAL A 360 -16.27 -1.67 -9.38
CA VAL A 360 -15.96 -0.29 -9.74
C VAL A 360 -16.70 0.09 -11.01
N ILE A 361 -17.18 1.34 -11.08
CA ILE A 361 -17.88 1.89 -12.25
C ILE A 361 -17.07 3.06 -12.82
N VAL A 362 -16.79 3.02 -14.11
CA VAL A 362 -16.11 4.09 -14.84
C VAL A 362 -17.12 4.80 -15.72
N VAL A 363 -17.26 6.12 -15.53
CA VAL A 363 -18.04 6.97 -16.44
C VAL A 363 -17.05 7.66 -17.36
N ALA A 364 -17.03 7.24 -18.62
CA ALA A 364 -16.08 7.72 -19.61
C ALA A 364 -16.77 8.51 -20.72
N ARG A 365 -16.16 9.63 -21.08
CA ARG A 365 -16.57 10.43 -22.24
C ARG A 365 -15.36 10.63 -23.15
N GLY A 366 -15.59 10.60 -24.46
CA GLY A 366 -14.61 11.04 -25.44
C GLY A 366 -14.52 12.57 -25.56
N GLY A 367 -13.64 13.04 -26.44
CA GLY A 367 -13.55 14.46 -26.79
C GLY A 367 -14.89 15.03 -27.28
N GLY A 368 -15.08 16.33 -27.10
CA GLY A 368 -16.24 17.07 -27.62
C GLY A 368 -16.19 18.52 -27.17
N SER A 369 -17.26 19.26 -27.42
CA SER A 369 -17.35 20.66 -27.04
C SER A 369 -17.54 20.83 -25.52
N PHE A 370 -17.32 22.05 -25.02
CA PHE A 370 -17.63 22.41 -23.64
C PHE A 370 -19.12 22.21 -23.32
N GLU A 371 -20.01 22.43 -24.28
CA GLU A 371 -21.47 22.28 -24.10
C GLU A 371 -21.86 20.83 -23.79
N ASP A 372 -21.11 19.86 -24.35
CA ASP A 372 -21.33 18.45 -24.08
C ASP A 372 -20.92 18.06 -22.64
N LEU A 373 -20.21 18.92 -21.89
CA LEU A 373 -19.83 18.66 -20.49
C LEU A 373 -20.92 19.06 -19.50
N LEU A 374 -21.83 19.95 -19.91
CA LEU A 374 -22.90 20.48 -19.05
C LEU A 374 -23.82 19.40 -18.45
N PRO A 375 -24.19 18.31 -19.16
CA PRO A 375 -24.97 17.22 -18.57
C PRO A 375 -24.34 16.60 -17.32
N PHE A 376 -23.01 16.58 -17.23
CA PHE A 376 -22.27 16.03 -16.07
C PHE A 376 -22.23 16.98 -14.87
N SER A 377 -22.77 18.19 -15.01
CA SER A 377 -22.99 19.12 -13.90
C SER A 377 -24.45 19.22 -13.48
N ASN A 378 -25.30 18.26 -13.90
CA ASN A 378 -26.70 18.20 -13.50
C ASN A 378 -26.85 17.64 -12.07
N GLU A 379 -27.69 18.27 -11.25
CA GLU A 379 -27.90 17.89 -9.85
C GLU A 379 -28.37 16.44 -9.67
N ALA A 380 -29.29 15.96 -10.53
CA ALA A 380 -29.82 14.61 -10.42
C ALA A 380 -28.72 13.55 -10.62
N MET A 381 -27.82 13.78 -11.59
CA MET A 381 -26.69 12.90 -11.85
C MET A 381 -25.71 12.91 -10.67
N ILE A 382 -25.40 14.09 -10.14
CA ILE A 382 -24.47 14.26 -9.02
C ILE A 382 -25.00 13.53 -7.78
N ARG A 383 -26.28 13.66 -7.46
CA ARG A 383 -26.91 12.96 -6.33
C ARG A 383 -26.95 11.45 -6.56
N ALA A 384 -27.20 10.99 -7.79
CA ALA A 384 -27.16 9.57 -8.12
C ALA A 384 -25.76 8.95 -7.91
N VAL A 385 -24.70 9.65 -8.32
CA VAL A 385 -23.32 9.19 -8.09
C VAL A 385 -22.96 9.24 -6.60
N SER A 386 -23.34 10.29 -5.88
CA SER A 386 -23.08 10.40 -4.43
C SER A 386 -23.76 9.29 -3.62
N ALA A 387 -24.94 8.83 -4.06
CA ALA A 387 -25.68 7.74 -3.41
C ALA A 387 -25.21 6.33 -3.85
N CYS A 388 -24.33 6.24 -4.85
CA CYS A 388 -23.90 4.96 -5.41
C CYS A 388 -23.13 4.13 -4.35
N PRO A 389 -23.47 2.85 -4.12
CA PRO A 389 -22.75 1.98 -3.20
C PRO A 389 -21.40 1.46 -3.75
N VAL A 390 -21.23 1.47 -5.07
CA VAL A 390 -20.03 1.02 -5.78
C VAL A 390 -19.13 2.23 -6.08
N PRO A 391 -17.80 2.15 -5.93
CA PRO A 391 -16.92 3.28 -6.21
C PRO A 391 -16.99 3.69 -7.69
N VAL A 392 -17.07 5.00 -7.92
CA VAL A 392 -17.23 5.60 -9.25
C VAL A 392 -15.98 6.40 -9.63
N VAL A 393 -15.46 6.11 -10.84
CA VAL A 393 -14.34 6.82 -11.46
C VAL A 393 -14.86 7.72 -12.57
N SER A 394 -14.57 9.01 -12.50
CA SER A 394 -14.88 9.96 -13.57
C SER A 394 -13.72 10.06 -14.57
N ALA A 395 -14.02 9.88 -15.85
CA ALA A 395 -13.06 9.95 -16.96
C ALA A 395 -13.64 10.78 -18.13
N ILE A 396 -14.11 12.00 -17.81
CA ILE A 396 -14.94 12.80 -18.72
C ILE A 396 -14.17 13.93 -19.42
N GLY A 397 -13.18 14.55 -18.76
CA GLY A 397 -12.58 15.79 -19.23
C GLY A 397 -11.09 15.93 -18.91
N HIS A 398 -10.44 16.84 -19.63
CA HIS A 398 -9.04 17.24 -19.41
C HIS A 398 -8.93 18.24 -18.25
N ASP A 399 -7.71 18.56 -17.80
CA ASP A 399 -7.49 19.30 -16.56
C ASP A 399 -8.12 20.71 -16.47
N VAL A 400 -8.40 21.35 -17.61
CA VAL A 400 -9.03 22.67 -17.70
C VAL A 400 -10.56 22.62 -17.52
N ASP A 401 -11.20 21.50 -17.87
CA ASP A 401 -12.65 21.38 -17.98
C ASP A 401 -13.18 20.43 -16.91
N ARG A 402 -13.47 20.97 -15.72
CA ARG A 402 -13.88 20.17 -14.54
C ARG A 402 -15.39 20.21 -14.32
N PRO A 403 -16.15 19.18 -14.74
CA PRO A 403 -17.56 19.06 -14.39
C PRO A 403 -17.72 18.81 -12.89
N LEU A 404 -18.91 19.11 -12.35
CA LEU A 404 -19.20 18.85 -10.93
C LEU A 404 -19.15 17.36 -10.57
N LEU A 405 -19.37 16.47 -11.55
CA LEU A 405 -19.22 15.02 -11.35
C LEU A 405 -17.83 14.62 -10.84
N ASP A 406 -16.77 15.28 -11.32
CA ASP A 406 -15.38 14.98 -10.92
C ASP A 406 -15.15 15.22 -9.43
N LEU A 407 -15.92 16.14 -8.83
CA LEU A 407 -15.81 16.48 -7.42
C LEU A 407 -16.49 15.42 -6.54
N VAL A 408 -17.61 14.84 -7.01
CA VAL A 408 -18.34 13.77 -6.30
C VAL A 408 -17.77 12.39 -6.53
N ALA A 409 -17.19 12.13 -7.71
CA ALA A 409 -16.56 10.85 -8.00
C ALA A 409 -15.48 10.52 -6.95
N ASP A 410 -15.36 9.23 -6.63
CA ASP A 410 -14.41 8.73 -5.65
C ASP A 410 -12.97 8.96 -6.12
N VAL A 411 -12.74 8.69 -7.41
CA VAL A 411 -11.47 8.95 -8.09
C VAL A 411 -11.73 9.68 -9.40
N ARG A 412 -10.89 10.68 -9.66
CA ARG A 412 -10.86 11.40 -10.93
C ARG A 412 -9.71 10.90 -11.79
N ALA A 413 -10.01 10.57 -13.03
CA ALA A 413 -9.03 10.33 -14.07
C ALA A 413 -9.00 11.52 -15.04
N SER A 414 -7.82 11.97 -15.45
CA SER A 414 -7.70 13.11 -16.38
C SER A 414 -8.04 12.74 -17.83
N THR A 415 -8.05 11.45 -18.17
CA THR A 415 -8.42 10.94 -19.50
C THR A 415 -9.03 9.53 -19.39
N PRO A 416 -9.75 9.05 -20.42
CA PRO A 416 -10.19 7.65 -20.49
C PRO A 416 -9.02 6.64 -20.36
N THR A 417 -7.85 6.95 -20.92
CA THR A 417 -6.67 6.09 -20.78
C THR A 417 -6.11 6.09 -19.36
N ASP A 418 -6.10 7.24 -18.68
CA ASP A 418 -5.69 7.37 -17.28
C ASP A 418 -6.62 6.57 -16.34
N ALA A 419 -7.92 6.55 -16.63
CA ALA A 419 -8.89 5.76 -15.87
C ALA A 419 -8.52 4.28 -15.83
N SER A 420 -8.07 3.72 -16.96
CA SER A 420 -7.62 2.33 -17.01
C SER A 420 -6.40 2.04 -16.14
N LYS A 421 -5.48 3.01 -15.99
CA LYS A 421 -4.28 2.86 -15.15
C LYS A 421 -4.61 2.92 -13.66
N LEU A 422 -5.59 3.74 -13.28
CA LEU A 422 -6.04 3.89 -11.90
C LEU A 422 -6.91 2.72 -11.44
N VAL A 423 -7.70 2.14 -12.34
CA VAL A 423 -8.64 1.06 -12.02
C VAL A 423 -7.94 -0.31 -11.96
N VAL A 424 -6.90 -0.52 -12.77
CA VAL A 424 -6.26 -1.85 -12.90
C VAL A 424 -4.74 -1.78 -12.66
N PRO A 425 -4.18 -2.66 -11.80
CA PRO A 425 -2.73 -2.72 -11.56
C PRO A 425 -1.96 -3.24 -12.78
N ASP A 426 -0.65 -3.01 -12.80
CA ASP A 426 0.24 -3.54 -13.85
C ASP A 426 0.61 -5.00 -13.60
N GLU A 427 0.22 -5.90 -14.50
CA GLU A 427 0.58 -7.32 -14.37
C GLU A 427 2.11 -7.53 -14.31
N ALA A 428 2.89 -6.77 -15.08
CA ALA A 428 4.33 -6.94 -15.12
C ALA A 428 5.00 -6.49 -13.81
N GLU A 429 4.49 -5.41 -13.20
CA GLU A 429 4.97 -4.89 -11.91
C GLU A 429 4.63 -5.87 -10.78
N GLU A 430 3.39 -6.36 -10.73
CA GLU A 430 2.95 -7.33 -9.72
C GLU A 430 3.72 -8.66 -9.83
N ARG A 431 3.92 -9.17 -11.05
CA ARG A 431 4.75 -10.36 -11.29
C ARG A 431 6.19 -10.15 -10.84
N ARG A 432 6.78 -8.96 -11.09
CA ARG A 432 8.12 -8.61 -10.62
C ARG A 432 8.16 -8.55 -9.10
N GLY A 433 7.17 -7.96 -8.45
CA GLY A 433 7.03 -7.93 -6.99
C GLY A 433 7.01 -9.33 -6.38
N ILE A 434 6.21 -10.24 -6.95
CA ILE A 434 6.15 -11.65 -6.54
C ILE A 434 7.50 -12.35 -6.75
N ALA A 435 8.16 -12.14 -7.89
CA ALA A 435 9.46 -12.75 -8.18
C ALA A 435 10.53 -12.31 -7.17
N LEU A 436 10.63 -11.01 -6.89
CA LEU A 436 11.53 -10.45 -5.89
C LEU A 436 11.22 -10.97 -4.48
N GLY A 437 9.93 -11.03 -4.12
CA GLY A 437 9.50 -11.63 -2.84
C GLY A 437 9.93 -13.08 -2.70
N ARG A 438 9.77 -13.89 -3.77
CA ARG A 438 10.21 -15.29 -3.79
C ARG A 438 11.72 -15.44 -3.69
N GLU A 439 12.49 -14.58 -4.35
CA GLU A 439 13.95 -14.58 -4.26
C GLU A 439 14.41 -14.25 -2.84
N ARG A 440 13.86 -13.20 -2.24
CA ARG A 440 14.15 -12.82 -0.84
C ARG A 440 13.83 -13.95 0.14
N LEU A 441 12.67 -14.59 -0.01
CA LEU A 441 12.26 -15.74 0.82
C LEU A 441 13.23 -16.92 0.66
N ARG A 442 13.61 -17.27 -0.57
CA ARG A 442 14.60 -18.33 -0.82
C ARG A 442 15.96 -17.99 -0.22
N GLY A 443 16.42 -16.76 -0.35
CA GLY A 443 17.67 -16.28 0.24
C GLY A 443 17.67 -16.39 1.76
N ALA A 444 16.60 -15.93 2.42
CA ALA A 444 16.44 -16.00 3.86
C ALA A 444 16.39 -17.44 4.38
N LEU A 445 15.61 -18.31 3.71
CA LEU A 445 15.55 -19.74 4.04
C LEU A 445 16.90 -20.43 3.83
N GLY A 446 17.57 -20.16 2.71
CA GLY A 446 18.88 -20.72 2.40
C GLY A 446 19.97 -20.25 3.37
N HIS A 447 19.90 -19.02 3.86
CA HIS A 447 20.80 -18.54 4.92
C HIS A 447 20.50 -19.25 6.25
N ARG A 448 19.22 -19.29 6.68
CA ARG A 448 18.83 -19.99 7.91
C ARG A 448 19.27 -21.45 7.91
N LEU A 449 19.00 -22.19 6.84
CA LEU A 449 19.40 -23.60 6.72
C LEU A 449 20.92 -23.79 6.79
N ARG A 450 21.70 -22.88 6.18
CA ARG A 450 23.17 -22.91 6.28
C ARG A 450 23.63 -22.68 7.71
N THR A 451 23.09 -21.68 8.40
CA THR A 451 23.42 -21.38 9.79
C THR A 451 23.09 -22.55 10.73
N GLU A 452 21.89 -23.13 10.59
CA GLU A 452 21.48 -24.30 11.39
C GLU A 452 22.37 -25.51 11.10
N ARG A 453 22.71 -25.76 9.82
CA ARG A 453 23.60 -26.85 9.44
C ARG A 453 25.02 -26.66 9.98
N GLN A 454 25.56 -25.45 9.90
CA GLN A 454 26.86 -25.11 10.48
C GLN A 454 26.85 -25.25 12.00
N GLY A 455 25.78 -24.84 12.68
CA GLY A 455 25.61 -25.03 14.12
C GLY A 455 25.58 -26.50 14.51
N LEU A 456 24.88 -27.34 13.73
CA LEU A 456 24.83 -28.78 13.93
C LEU A 456 26.21 -29.43 13.69
N GLU A 457 26.88 -29.09 12.59
CA GLU A 457 28.22 -29.60 12.27
C GLU A 457 29.24 -29.19 13.33
N ALA A 458 29.23 -27.93 13.78
CA ALA A 458 30.09 -27.45 14.86
C ALA A 458 29.82 -28.17 16.19
N THR A 459 28.55 -28.48 16.50
CA THR A 459 28.20 -29.26 17.68
C THR A 459 28.71 -30.68 17.57
N ARG A 460 28.49 -31.34 16.42
CA ARG A 460 28.99 -32.71 16.15
C ARG A 460 30.51 -32.79 16.17
N ALA A 461 31.21 -31.75 15.72
CA ALA A 461 32.66 -31.69 15.70
C ALA A 461 33.31 -31.44 17.07
N ARG A 462 32.52 -31.15 18.13
CA ARG A 462 33.08 -31.00 19.48
C ARG A 462 33.76 -32.30 19.90
N PRO A 463 35.00 -32.27 20.43
CA PRO A 463 35.75 -33.48 20.76
C PRO A 463 34.99 -34.49 21.62
N VAL A 464 34.19 -34.00 22.59
CA VAL A 464 33.37 -34.86 23.48
C VAL A 464 32.28 -35.64 22.73
N LEU A 465 31.75 -35.08 21.62
CA LEU A 465 30.72 -35.73 20.80
C LEU A 465 31.31 -36.50 19.62
N ALA A 466 32.44 -36.03 19.06
CA ALA A 466 33.13 -36.67 17.95
C ALA A 466 33.91 -37.93 18.39
N ASP A 467 34.56 -37.87 19.55
CA ASP A 467 35.23 -39.01 20.17
C ASP A 467 35.08 -38.92 21.71
N PRO A 468 34.04 -39.56 22.27
CA PRO A 468 33.80 -39.59 23.72
C PRO A 468 34.98 -40.16 24.52
N THR A 469 35.86 -40.95 23.89
CA THR A 469 36.98 -41.59 24.58
C THR A 469 38.11 -40.61 24.90
N VAL A 470 38.19 -39.46 24.22
CA VAL A 470 39.20 -38.41 24.45
C VAL A 470 39.22 -37.93 25.89
N MET A 471 38.06 -37.90 26.57
CA MET A 471 37.96 -37.53 27.98
C MET A 471 38.70 -38.49 28.91
N VAL A 472 38.97 -39.73 28.47
CA VAL A 472 39.63 -40.77 29.26
C VAL A 472 41.02 -41.07 28.72
N THR A 473 41.21 -41.11 27.41
CA THR A 473 42.51 -41.45 26.78
C THR A 473 43.58 -40.40 27.08
N ARG A 474 43.27 -39.10 27.03
CA ARG A 474 44.25 -38.05 27.40
C ARG A 474 44.70 -38.14 28.86
N PRO A 475 43.80 -38.19 29.88
CA PRO A 475 44.22 -38.37 31.26
C PRO A 475 44.95 -39.69 31.50
N ARG A 476 44.56 -40.78 30.80
CA ARG A 476 45.30 -42.06 30.87
C ARG A 476 46.74 -41.93 30.36
N GLN A 477 46.94 -41.31 29.19
CA GLN A 477 48.28 -41.06 28.66
C GLN A 477 49.11 -40.20 29.62
N GLN A 478 48.53 -39.13 30.18
CA GLN A 478 49.21 -38.30 31.17
C GLN A 478 49.58 -39.09 32.43
N LEU A 479 48.68 -39.97 32.91
CA LEU A 479 48.95 -40.84 34.05
C LEU A 479 50.09 -41.81 33.76
N ASP A 480 50.10 -42.41 32.57
CA ASP A 480 51.15 -43.34 32.14
C ASP A 480 52.52 -42.64 32.03
N GLU A 481 52.56 -41.43 31.46
CA GLU A 481 53.78 -40.60 31.41
C GLU A 481 54.30 -40.22 32.79
N VAL A 482 53.42 -39.76 33.69
CA VAL A 482 53.79 -39.43 35.08
C VAL A 482 54.28 -40.68 35.80
N ARG A 483 53.60 -41.81 35.61
CA ARG A 483 53.97 -43.10 36.23
C ARG A 483 55.32 -43.60 35.73
N ALA A 484 55.60 -43.49 34.43
CA ALA A 484 56.89 -43.83 33.84
C ALA A 484 58.00 -42.94 34.41
N ARG A 485 57.80 -41.62 34.46
CA ARG A 485 58.76 -40.67 35.05
C ARG A 485 59.01 -40.93 36.53
N ALA A 486 57.96 -41.22 37.30
CA ALA A 486 58.09 -41.55 38.73
C ALA A 486 58.93 -42.81 38.95
N ARG A 487 58.67 -43.88 38.17
CA ARG A 487 59.44 -45.12 38.23
C ARG A 487 60.90 -44.92 37.85
N ALA A 488 61.17 -44.23 36.75
CA ALA A 488 62.53 -43.95 36.30
C ALA A 488 63.31 -43.08 37.30
N SER A 489 62.65 -42.11 37.94
CA SER A 489 63.24 -41.30 39.00
C SER A 489 63.59 -42.15 40.24
N LEU A 490 62.67 -43.02 40.66
CA LEU A 490 62.90 -43.92 41.78
C LEU A 490 64.03 -44.92 41.49
N GLN A 491 64.05 -45.53 40.30
CA GLN A 491 65.09 -46.47 39.90
C GLN A 491 66.48 -45.81 39.89
N ARG A 492 66.60 -44.61 39.30
CA ARG A 492 67.86 -43.85 39.32
C ARG A 492 68.33 -43.56 40.75
N ARG A 493 67.41 -43.18 41.63
CA ARG A 493 67.73 -42.89 43.03
C ARG A 493 68.15 -44.16 43.80
N LEU A 494 67.47 -45.28 43.59
CA LEU A 494 67.86 -46.57 44.19
C LEU A 494 69.22 -47.05 43.68
N HIS A 495 69.48 -46.89 42.38
CA HIS A 495 70.77 -47.26 41.79
C HIS A 495 71.92 -46.44 42.39
N ALA A 496 71.79 -45.11 42.40
CA ALA A 496 72.79 -44.22 42.98
C ALA A 496 73.05 -44.51 44.48
N GLN A 497 72.00 -44.82 45.25
CA GLN A 497 72.17 -45.20 46.66
C GLN A 497 72.83 -46.58 46.81
N THR A 498 72.52 -47.53 45.93
CA THR A 498 73.16 -48.86 45.93
C THR A 498 74.64 -48.77 45.58
N GLU A 499 75.00 -47.95 44.60
CA GLU A 499 76.39 -47.65 44.25
C GLU A 499 77.11 -46.98 45.43
N ASN A 500 76.49 -46.00 46.09
CA ASN A 500 77.06 -45.35 47.26
C ASN A 500 77.31 -46.33 48.42
N VAL A 501 76.34 -47.20 48.72
CA VAL A 501 76.53 -48.26 49.74
C VAL A 501 77.66 -49.20 49.34
N THR A 502 77.75 -49.59 48.07
CA THR A 502 78.79 -50.48 47.57
C THR A 502 80.17 -49.84 47.65
N ALA A 503 80.29 -48.57 47.23
CA ALA A 503 81.52 -47.79 47.32
C ALA A 503 81.96 -47.59 48.77
N THR A 504 81.04 -47.19 49.65
CA THR A 504 81.31 -47.02 51.09
C THR A 504 81.78 -48.34 51.71
N ARG A 505 81.15 -49.46 51.38
CA ARG A 505 81.60 -50.79 51.81
C ARG A 505 82.99 -51.14 51.26
N GLY A 506 83.28 -50.77 50.02
CA GLY A 506 84.61 -50.91 49.41
C GLY A 506 85.68 -50.10 50.14
N HIS A 507 85.39 -48.83 50.47
CA HIS A 507 86.29 -47.98 51.25
C HIS A 507 86.54 -48.54 52.65
N LEU A 508 85.49 -48.99 53.35
CA LEU A 508 85.64 -49.64 54.66
C LEU A 508 86.51 -50.89 54.60
N ARG A 509 86.41 -51.68 53.51
CA ARG A 509 87.29 -52.84 53.30
C ARG A 509 88.73 -52.45 52.98
N ALA A 510 88.94 -51.43 52.15
CA ALA A 510 90.28 -50.95 51.80
C ALA A 510 91.03 -50.34 52.99
N LEU A 511 90.29 -49.69 53.90
CA LEU A 511 90.82 -49.15 55.16
C LEU A 511 90.91 -50.20 56.28
N SER A 512 90.43 -51.42 56.06
CA SER A 512 90.52 -52.49 57.06
C SER A 512 91.93 -53.07 57.09
N PRO A 513 92.62 -53.07 58.25
CA PRO A 513 93.92 -53.70 58.42
C PRO A 513 93.92 -55.18 58.00
N LEU A 514 92.78 -55.85 58.17
CA LEU A 514 92.60 -57.26 57.83
C LEU A 514 92.83 -57.52 56.32
N GLY A 515 92.35 -56.64 55.43
CA GLY A 515 92.54 -56.81 53.99
C GLY A 515 93.99 -56.58 53.53
N THR A 516 94.81 -55.91 54.34
CA THR A 516 96.26 -55.81 54.12
C THR A 516 96.97 -57.05 54.64
N LEU A 517 96.53 -57.62 55.76
CA LEU A 517 97.05 -58.89 56.29
C LEU A 517 96.73 -60.09 55.36
N GLU A 518 95.50 -60.16 54.81
CA GLU A 518 95.07 -61.20 53.86
C GLU A 518 95.88 -61.20 52.55
N ARG A 519 96.46 -60.05 52.17
CA ARG A 519 97.35 -59.94 50.98
C ARG A 519 98.77 -60.44 51.23
N GLY A 520 99.06 -60.96 52.43
CA GLY A 520 100.36 -61.58 52.77
C GLY A 520 101.35 -60.63 53.46
N TYR A 521 100.91 -59.43 53.84
CA TYR A 521 101.70 -58.55 54.70
C TYR A 521 101.51 -58.93 56.16
N SER A 522 102.54 -58.72 56.98
CA SER A 522 102.49 -58.97 58.41
C SER A 522 102.78 -57.70 59.19
N VAL A 523 102.09 -57.49 60.31
CA VAL A 523 102.41 -56.41 61.24
C VAL A 523 103.34 -56.98 62.32
N VAL A 524 104.55 -56.46 62.40
CA VAL A 524 105.54 -56.87 63.40
C VAL A 524 105.45 -55.94 64.59
N ARG A 525 105.34 -56.51 65.80
CA ARG A 525 105.28 -55.78 67.06
C ARG A 525 106.31 -56.30 68.05
N THR A 526 106.77 -55.46 68.95
CA THR A 526 107.54 -55.89 70.12
C THR A 526 106.64 -56.62 71.12
N ALA A 527 107.23 -57.29 72.12
CA ALA A 527 106.46 -57.94 73.19
C ALA A 527 105.52 -56.97 73.93
N ASP A 528 105.88 -55.69 74.01
CA ASP A 528 105.09 -54.63 74.65
C ASP A 528 103.98 -54.04 73.75
N GLY A 529 103.86 -54.53 72.50
CA GLY A 529 102.80 -54.14 71.56
C GLY A 529 103.13 -52.96 70.65
N HIS A 530 104.34 -52.41 70.70
CA HIS A 530 104.80 -51.34 69.80
C HIS A 530 105.03 -51.89 68.39
N VAL A 531 104.53 -51.22 67.35
CA VAL A 531 104.74 -51.65 65.95
C VAL A 531 106.15 -51.30 65.51
N VAL A 532 106.89 -52.31 65.08
CA VAL A 532 108.24 -52.14 64.54
C VAL A 532 108.11 -51.66 63.11
N THR A 533 108.54 -50.44 62.84
CA THR A 533 108.50 -49.85 61.48
C THR A 533 109.88 -49.66 60.89
N ASN A 534 110.92 -49.62 61.73
CA ASN A 534 112.29 -49.41 61.32
C ASN A 534 113.21 -50.49 61.89
N ARG A 535 114.24 -50.86 61.13
CA ARG A 535 115.18 -51.93 61.50
C ARG A 535 115.93 -51.65 62.80
N SER A 536 116.22 -50.39 63.09
CA SER A 536 116.96 -49.96 64.29
C SER A 536 116.18 -50.10 65.61
N GLU A 537 114.91 -50.51 65.55
CA GLU A 537 114.05 -50.69 66.73
C GLU A 537 114.08 -52.13 67.27
N VAL A 538 114.95 -52.99 66.71
CA VAL A 538 115.01 -54.41 67.01
C VAL A 538 116.42 -54.82 67.43
N GLU A 539 116.53 -55.47 68.59
CA GLU A 539 117.79 -56.00 69.13
C GLU A 539 117.96 -57.51 68.81
N PRO A 540 119.20 -58.01 68.69
CA PRO A 540 119.46 -59.44 68.57
C PRO A 540 118.86 -60.24 69.73
N ASP A 541 118.36 -61.44 69.44
CA ASP A 541 117.62 -62.35 70.34
C ASP A 541 116.28 -61.84 70.89
N GLN A 542 115.81 -60.68 70.45
CA GLN A 542 114.51 -60.16 70.84
C GLN A 542 113.35 -61.00 70.26
N ILE A 543 112.33 -61.25 71.08
CA ILE A 543 111.09 -61.91 70.64
C ILE A 543 110.15 -60.83 70.09
N LEU A 544 109.74 -61.01 68.84
CA LEU A 544 108.78 -60.18 68.14
C LEU A 544 107.48 -60.95 67.92
N ARG A 545 106.35 -60.25 68.03
CA ARG A 545 105.03 -60.78 67.70
C ARG A 545 104.69 -60.38 66.28
N VAL A 546 104.49 -61.36 65.41
CA VAL A 546 104.13 -61.15 64.02
C VAL A 546 102.66 -61.49 63.85
N THR A 547 101.85 -60.49 63.51
CA THR A 547 100.43 -60.66 63.21
C THR A 547 100.25 -60.84 61.71
N VAL A 548 99.62 -61.95 61.32
CA VAL A 548 99.21 -62.26 59.94
C VAL A 548 97.68 -62.42 59.88
N ALA A 549 97.13 -62.69 58.69
CA ALA A 549 95.68 -62.78 58.48
C ALA A 549 94.98 -63.79 59.40
N ASP A 550 95.65 -64.92 59.68
CA ASP A 550 95.10 -66.04 60.46
C ASP A 550 95.58 -66.05 61.93
N GLY A 551 96.02 -64.90 62.44
CA GLY A 551 96.40 -64.71 63.84
C GLY A 551 97.87 -64.39 64.06
N ASP A 552 98.34 -64.57 65.29
CA ASP A 552 99.65 -64.12 65.74
C ASP A 552 100.59 -65.28 66.05
N PHE A 553 101.86 -65.12 65.69
CA PHE A 553 102.92 -66.03 66.12
C PHE A 553 104.15 -65.25 66.59
N ALA A 554 104.99 -65.92 67.39
CA ALA A 554 106.25 -65.35 67.87
C ALA A 554 107.38 -65.65 66.89
N SER A 555 108.21 -64.65 66.61
CA SER A 555 109.45 -64.76 65.85
C SER A 555 110.62 -64.28 66.71
N ARG A 556 111.79 -64.91 66.58
CA ARG A 556 113.00 -64.50 67.30
C ARG A 556 114.04 -63.99 66.32
N VAL A 557 114.67 -62.88 66.65
CA VAL A 557 115.70 -62.22 65.83
C VAL A 557 117.03 -62.93 66.04
N LEU A 558 117.54 -63.63 65.03
CA LEU A 558 118.70 -64.53 65.19
C LEU A 558 120.08 -63.87 64.95
N GLY A 559 120.16 -62.57 64.64
CA GLY A 559 121.46 -61.90 64.49
C GLY A 559 121.41 -60.45 64.00
N ALA A 560 122.49 -59.71 64.29
CA ALA A 560 122.76 -58.40 63.70
C ALA A 560 123.13 -58.56 62.21
N PRO A 561 122.52 -57.83 61.27
CA PRO A 561 122.66 -58.18 59.85
C PRO A 561 123.97 -57.69 59.23
N GLU A 562 124.45 -58.41 58.21
CA GLU A 562 125.42 -57.90 57.23
C GLU A 562 124.92 -56.58 56.61
N PRO A 563 125.82 -55.65 56.25
CA PRO A 563 125.44 -54.42 55.58
C PRO A 563 125.05 -54.75 54.13
N ASP A 564 123.75 -54.85 53.85
CA ASP A 564 123.31 -54.98 52.48
C ASP A 564 123.37 -53.61 51.77
N SER A 565 124.26 -53.59 50.80
CA SER A 565 124.38 -52.62 49.72
C SER A 565 123.12 -52.63 48.87
N GLN A 566 122.22 -51.66 49.07
CA GLN A 566 121.33 -51.08 48.04
C GLN A 566 120.40 -50.05 48.71
N LYS A 567 120.82 -48.79 48.70
CA LYS A 567 119.89 -47.66 48.51
C LYS A 567 120.23 -47.03 47.18
N GLU A 568 119.86 -47.73 46.12
CA GLU A 568 119.69 -47.12 44.82
C GLU A 568 118.40 -46.29 44.88
N THR A 569 118.56 -45.02 44.54
CA THR A 569 117.57 -44.00 44.20
C THR A 569 116.24 -44.50 43.64
N ALA A 570 115.14 -43.98 44.19
CA ALA A 570 114.11 -43.21 43.48
C ALA A 570 113.17 -42.52 44.47
#